data_AF-A0A2R7PB91-F1
#
_entry.id   AF-A0A2R7PB91-F1
#
_cell.length_a   1.000
_cell.length_b   1.000
_cell.length_c   1.000
_cell.angle_alpha   90.00
_cell.angle_beta   90.00
_cell.angle_gamma   90.00
#
_symmetry.space_group_name_H-M   'P 1'
#
loop_
_entity.id
_entity.type
_entity.pdbx_description
1 polymer ?
#
loop_
_entity_poly.entity_id
_entity_poly.type
_entity_poly.pdbx_seq_one_letter_code
_entity_poly.pdbx_strand_id
1 'polypeptide(L)'
;MIKMFQRATVKKNERALLLRNGSFDRVLRSGTYWLFAGTDQLRVETFALEQPAFTHGLAEYLMAQEPAVVAAEFVQVSLSETEVGLRSENGVLVEILPPGTRRLYWKGLVDVSVQVVDLQAGAELPAALVARLTQTQLRQRSVTGLAGVLQVQVPEGQCGLLTVDGKVERLLTAGTYAFWKYGRTVAVELVDLRLQAVEVSGQDIMTRDKVSLRLNLCATYRYTDVLRAFAQLQKPADHLYRELQFALRAAVGTRTLDELLENKTVIDDVVTAHMAAKLLPYGMQLESVGVKDIVLPGEMKTILTQVVQAQKQAEANVIRRREETAATRSLLNTAKVMEDNPVALRMKELETLERVAERIDKISVFGGLDQVLNGLVRMR
;
A
#
# COMPACT_ATOMS: atom_id res chain seq x y z
N MET A 1 -0.59 73.84 -27.73
CA MET A 1 -1.22 74.36 -26.49
C MET A 1 -0.82 73.42 -25.36
N ILE A 2 0.23 73.75 -24.62
CA ILE A 2 0.77 72.89 -23.54
C ILE A 2 -0.23 72.97 -22.38
N LYS A 3 -0.84 71.85 -21.99
CA LYS A 3 -1.75 71.81 -20.83
C LYS A 3 -0.92 72.05 -19.57
N MET A 4 -0.94 73.29 -19.08
CA MET A 4 -0.16 73.73 -17.92
C MET A 4 -0.59 73.05 -16.61
N PHE A 5 -1.86 72.62 -16.53
CA PHE A 5 -2.42 71.93 -15.37
C PHE A 5 -3.14 70.64 -15.78
N GLN A 6 -2.91 69.58 -15.02
CA GLN A 6 -3.59 68.29 -15.15
C GLN A 6 -4.33 67.98 -13.85
N ARG A 7 -5.64 67.71 -13.96
CA ARG A 7 -6.43 67.23 -12.82
C ARG A 7 -6.26 65.72 -12.69
N ALA A 8 -5.89 65.26 -11.51
CA ALA A 8 -5.85 63.84 -11.16
C ALA A 8 -6.77 63.57 -9.98
N THR A 9 -7.56 62.49 -10.06
CA THR A 9 -8.47 62.08 -8.99
C THR A 9 -8.10 60.65 -8.59
N VAL A 10 -7.76 60.47 -7.31
CA VAL A 10 -7.41 59.17 -6.71
C VAL A 10 -8.54 58.76 -5.78
N LYS A 11 -9.14 57.58 -6.00
CA LYS A 11 -10.27 57.13 -5.18
C LYS A 11 -9.83 56.74 -3.76
N LYS A 12 -10.80 56.60 -2.85
CA LYS A 12 -10.55 56.21 -1.45
C LYS A 12 -9.90 54.83 -1.29
N ASN A 13 -10.19 53.90 -2.21
CA ASN A 13 -9.62 52.56 -2.29
C ASN A 13 -8.38 52.48 -3.20
N GLU A 14 -7.79 53.61 -3.57
CA GLU A 14 -6.65 53.66 -4.47
C GLU A 14 -5.47 54.44 -3.86
N ARG A 15 -4.27 54.15 -4.37
CA ARG A 15 -3.06 54.98 -4.25
C ARG A 15 -2.57 55.30 -5.65
N ALA A 16 -1.89 56.42 -5.84
CA ALA A 16 -1.30 56.72 -7.14
C ALA A 16 0.16 57.12 -7.03
N LEU A 17 0.95 56.76 -8.04
CA LEU A 17 2.29 57.27 -8.24
C LEU A 17 2.23 58.42 -9.23
N LEU A 18 2.81 59.56 -8.84
CA LEU A 18 3.07 60.66 -9.76
C LEU A 18 4.47 60.50 -10.33
N LEU A 19 4.55 60.40 -11.64
CA LEU A 19 5.78 60.38 -12.41
C LEU A 19 5.93 61.71 -13.16
N ARG A 20 7.11 62.32 -13.07
CA ARG A 20 7.49 63.54 -13.77
C ARG A 20 8.65 63.23 -14.69
N ASN A 21 8.44 63.42 -16.00
CA ASN A 21 9.40 63.04 -17.05
C ASN A 21 9.86 61.57 -16.94
N GLY A 22 8.96 60.68 -16.49
CA GLY A 22 9.22 59.26 -16.29
C GLY A 22 9.93 58.89 -14.99
N SER A 23 10.38 59.87 -14.19
CA SER A 23 10.97 59.65 -12.86
C SER A 23 9.92 59.76 -11.75
N PHE A 24 10.13 59.06 -10.64
CA PHE A 24 9.26 59.15 -9.47
C PHE A 24 9.30 60.57 -8.86
N ASP A 25 8.13 61.18 -8.62
CA ASP A 25 8.00 62.47 -7.91
C ASP A 25 7.45 62.24 -6.49
N ARG A 26 6.26 61.64 -6.36
CA ARG A 26 5.63 61.34 -5.06
C ARG A 26 4.48 60.34 -5.15
N VAL A 27 4.09 59.81 -3.99
CA VAL A 27 2.83 59.05 -3.83
C VAL A 27 1.68 60.01 -3.53
N LEU A 28 0.57 59.85 -4.23
CA LEU A 28 -0.69 60.56 -4.00
C LEU A 28 -1.66 59.67 -3.22
N ARG A 29 -2.11 60.16 -2.07
CA ARG A 29 -3.21 59.56 -1.30
C ARG A 29 -4.56 59.89 -1.93
N SER A 30 -5.63 59.29 -1.44
CA SER A 30 -6.98 59.57 -1.94
C SER A 30 -7.32 61.06 -1.89
N GLY A 31 -7.87 61.59 -2.98
CA GLY A 31 -8.12 63.03 -3.12
C GLY A 31 -8.11 63.50 -4.58
N THR A 32 -8.46 64.77 -4.77
CA THR A 32 -8.36 65.45 -6.09
C THR A 32 -7.19 66.41 -6.06
N TYR A 33 -6.27 66.26 -6.99
CA TYR A 33 -5.05 67.06 -7.11
C TYR A 33 -5.07 67.85 -8.42
N TRP A 34 -4.64 69.11 -8.32
CA TRP A 34 -4.30 69.94 -9.47
C TRP A 34 -2.79 69.95 -9.62
N LEU A 35 -2.30 69.22 -10.63
CA LEU A 35 -0.89 69.02 -10.85
C LEU A 35 -0.39 70.02 -11.90
N PHE A 36 0.60 70.82 -11.54
CA PHE A 36 1.25 71.74 -12.47
C PHE A 36 2.34 71.00 -13.25
N ALA A 37 2.14 70.91 -14.56
CA ALA A 37 3.03 70.22 -15.48
C ALA A 37 4.14 71.15 -16.00
N GLY A 38 3.88 72.45 -16.17
CA GLY A 38 4.84 73.36 -16.81
C GLY A 38 5.23 72.86 -18.20
N THR A 39 6.53 72.57 -18.41
CA THR A 39 7.07 71.89 -19.60
C THR A 39 7.26 70.37 -19.44
N ASP A 40 7.06 69.85 -18.22
CA ASP A 40 7.29 68.44 -17.90
C ASP A 40 6.11 67.56 -18.31
N GLN A 41 6.40 66.31 -18.64
CA GLN A 41 5.40 65.28 -18.86
C GLN A 41 5.00 64.63 -17.53
N LEU A 42 3.77 64.87 -17.09
CA LEU A 42 3.20 64.22 -15.91
C LEU A 42 2.43 62.96 -16.29
N ARG A 43 2.66 61.89 -15.53
CA ARG A 43 1.92 60.64 -15.63
C ARG A 43 1.49 60.19 -14.24
N VAL A 44 0.22 59.83 -14.10
CA VAL A 44 -0.34 59.35 -12.83
C VAL A 44 -0.77 57.90 -13.03
N GLU A 45 -0.23 57.01 -12.22
CA GLU A 45 -0.55 55.59 -12.26
C GLU A 45 -1.25 55.19 -10.98
N THR A 46 -2.45 54.65 -11.07
CA THR A 46 -3.30 54.30 -9.92
C THR A 46 -3.24 52.80 -9.62
N PHE A 47 -3.20 52.46 -8.34
CA PHE A 47 -3.14 51.12 -7.80
C PHE A 47 -4.33 50.90 -6.85
N ALA A 48 -5.06 49.81 -7.02
CA ALA A 48 -6.15 49.44 -6.14
C ALA A 48 -5.60 48.86 -4.82
N LEU A 49 -5.99 49.42 -3.68
CA LEU A 49 -5.59 48.98 -2.35
C LEU A 49 -6.21 47.63 -1.93
N GLU A 50 -7.17 47.13 -2.71
CA GLU A 50 -7.70 45.77 -2.62
C GLU A 50 -6.65 44.71 -3.02
N GLN A 51 -5.69 45.09 -3.86
CA GLN A 51 -4.54 44.27 -4.24
C GLN A 51 -3.30 44.83 -3.55
N PRO A 52 -2.92 44.29 -2.38
CA PRO A 52 -1.86 44.89 -1.58
C PRO A 52 -0.50 44.80 -2.26
N ALA A 53 -0.24 43.81 -3.12
CA ALA A 53 1.06 43.62 -3.76
C ALA A 53 1.38 44.77 -4.75
N PHE A 54 2.49 45.46 -4.54
CA PHE A 54 2.97 46.49 -5.45
C PHE A 54 3.90 45.89 -6.50
N THR A 55 3.38 45.70 -7.71
CA THR A 55 4.12 45.19 -8.87
C THR A 55 4.41 46.34 -9.82
N HIS A 56 5.60 46.93 -9.73
CA HIS A 56 6.02 48.02 -10.61
C HIS A 56 7.55 48.07 -10.75
N GLY A 57 8.06 48.55 -11.89
CA GLY A 57 9.51 48.64 -12.16
C GLY A 57 10.27 49.60 -11.22
N LEU A 58 9.55 50.49 -10.53
CA LEU A 58 10.12 51.42 -9.54
C LEU A 58 10.27 50.82 -8.14
N ALA A 59 9.85 49.57 -7.90
CA ALA A 59 9.90 48.98 -6.56
C ALA A 59 11.32 48.99 -5.96
N GLU A 60 12.32 48.53 -6.71
CA GLU A 60 13.72 48.54 -6.28
C GLU A 60 14.25 49.97 -6.08
N TYR A 61 13.89 50.89 -6.98
CA TYR A 61 14.26 52.30 -6.84
C TYR A 61 13.70 52.91 -5.55
N LEU A 62 12.42 52.70 -5.26
CA LEU A 62 11.77 53.22 -4.05
C LEU A 62 12.40 52.65 -2.78
N MET A 63 12.72 51.35 -2.77
CA MET A 63 13.41 50.71 -1.64
C MET A 63 14.81 51.26 -1.40
N ALA A 64 15.56 51.56 -2.47
CA ALA A 64 16.95 52.00 -2.37
C ALA A 64 17.11 53.51 -2.13
N GLN A 65 16.29 54.34 -2.80
CA GLN A 65 16.49 55.80 -2.86
C GLN A 65 15.44 56.58 -2.05
N GLU A 66 14.27 56.00 -1.78
CA GLU A 66 13.15 56.69 -1.12
C GLU A 66 12.61 55.94 0.12
N PRO A 67 13.47 55.60 1.12
CA PRO A 67 13.08 54.78 2.26
C PRO A 67 11.99 55.45 3.13
N ALA A 68 11.93 56.78 3.16
CA ALA A 68 10.90 57.52 3.88
C ALA A 68 9.50 57.29 3.29
N VAL A 69 9.39 57.26 1.95
CA VAL A 69 8.14 56.96 1.25
C VAL A 69 7.73 55.50 1.50
N VAL A 70 8.70 54.59 1.42
CA VAL A 70 8.47 53.16 1.69
C VAL A 70 7.95 52.95 3.11
N ALA A 71 8.58 53.55 4.11
CA ALA A 71 8.14 53.45 5.50
C ALA A 71 6.72 54.01 5.72
N ALA A 72 6.35 55.10 5.03
CA ALA A 72 5.05 55.74 5.18
C ALA A 72 3.91 54.98 4.50
N GLU A 73 4.11 54.51 3.27
CA GLU A 73 3.02 53.99 2.42
C GLU A 73 3.06 52.47 2.22
N PHE A 74 4.17 51.80 2.56
CA PHE A 74 4.34 50.38 2.29
C PHE A 74 4.75 49.57 3.52
N VAL A 75 4.36 48.29 3.52
CA VAL A 75 5.00 47.22 4.28
C VAL A 75 6.10 46.65 3.39
N GLN A 76 7.34 46.89 3.76
CA GLN A 76 8.51 46.39 3.05
C GLN A 76 8.82 44.96 3.50
N VAL A 77 9.03 44.07 2.53
CA VAL A 77 9.57 42.74 2.76
C VAL A 77 10.92 42.66 2.07
N SER A 78 11.96 42.38 2.86
CA SER A 78 13.30 42.10 2.37
C SER A 78 13.79 40.86 3.10
N LEU A 79 13.75 39.71 2.42
CA LEU A 79 14.23 38.45 2.94
C LEU A 79 15.66 38.20 2.44
N SER A 80 16.51 37.65 3.29
CA SER A 80 17.78 37.06 2.88
C SER A 80 17.58 35.73 2.14
N GLU A 81 18.68 35.16 1.61
CA GLU A 81 18.67 33.86 0.92
C GLU A 81 18.32 32.67 1.84
N THR A 82 18.35 32.89 3.17
CA THR A 82 18.05 31.87 4.18
C THR A 82 16.75 32.15 4.92
N GLU A 83 15.97 33.16 4.52
CA GLU A 83 14.73 33.52 5.21
C GLU A 83 13.52 33.29 4.31
N VAL A 84 12.44 32.76 4.90
CA VAL A 84 11.14 32.62 4.25
C VAL A 84 10.14 33.56 4.90
N GLY A 85 9.30 34.21 4.09
CA GLY A 85 8.27 35.12 4.57
C GLY A 85 6.91 34.45 4.59
N LEU A 86 6.24 34.42 5.72
CA LEU A 86 4.85 34.01 5.85
C LEU A 86 3.95 35.25 5.80
N ARG A 87 3.37 35.53 4.64
CA ARG A 87 2.52 36.70 4.45
C ARG A 87 1.07 36.38 4.77
N SER A 88 0.53 37.13 5.72
CA SER A 88 -0.86 37.05 6.13
C SER A 88 -1.60 38.34 5.78
N GLU A 89 -2.84 38.20 5.34
CA GLU A 89 -3.79 39.29 5.13
C GLU A 89 -4.89 39.19 6.18
N ASN A 90 -5.07 40.24 6.99
CA ASN A 90 -6.04 40.28 8.08
C ASN A 90 -5.94 39.05 9.01
N GLY A 91 -4.71 38.63 9.32
CA GLY A 91 -4.40 37.47 10.17
C GLY A 91 -4.50 36.09 9.48
N VAL A 92 -4.93 36.02 8.23
CA VAL A 92 -5.02 34.75 7.47
C VAL A 92 -3.80 34.59 6.57
N LEU A 93 -3.12 33.46 6.65
CA LEU A 93 -1.97 33.16 5.78
C LEU A 93 -2.44 33.02 4.33
N VAL A 94 -1.84 33.79 3.41
CA VAL A 94 -2.21 33.82 1.99
C VAL A 94 -1.04 33.48 1.06
N GLU A 95 0.19 33.72 1.48
CA GLU A 95 1.37 33.49 0.64
C GLU A 95 2.60 33.12 1.47
N ILE A 96 3.37 32.16 0.96
CA ILE A 96 4.71 31.81 1.41
C ILE A 96 5.70 32.42 0.40
N LEU A 97 6.45 33.41 0.85
CA LEU A 97 7.42 34.14 0.06
C LEU A 97 8.74 33.35 0.06
N PRO A 98 9.31 33.02 -1.12
CA PRO A 98 10.56 32.28 -1.21
C PRO A 98 11.73 33.14 -0.70
N PRO A 99 12.88 32.52 -0.38
CA PRO A 99 14.05 33.26 0.05
C PRO A 99 14.57 34.25 -0.99
N GLY A 100 15.21 35.32 -0.51
CA GLY A 100 15.67 36.43 -1.34
C GLY A 100 14.56 37.35 -1.86
N THR A 101 13.30 37.13 -1.47
CA THR A 101 12.19 37.97 -1.95
C THR A 101 12.31 39.40 -1.42
N ARG A 102 12.26 40.35 -2.36
CA ARG A 102 12.12 41.77 -2.10
C ARG A 102 10.84 42.28 -2.72
N ARG A 103 9.88 42.69 -1.89
CA ARG A 103 8.56 43.17 -2.35
C ARG A 103 8.04 44.26 -1.44
N LEU A 104 7.23 45.13 -2.03
CA LEU A 104 6.48 46.15 -1.32
C LEU A 104 4.99 45.80 -1.34
N TYR A 105 4.32 46.04 -0.22
CA TYR A 105 2.87 45.90 -0.11
C TYR A 105 2.26 47.20 0.37
N TRP A 106 1.20 47.68 -0.26
CA TRP A 106 0.54 48.92 0.14
C TRP A 106 -0.06 48.81 1.55
N LYS A 107 0.16 49.83 2.38
CA LYS A 107 -0.58 50.03 3.63
C LYS A 107 -1.96 50.62 3.33
N GLY A 108 -3.01 50.06 3.93
CA GLY A 108 -4.36 50.62 3.74
C GLY A 108 -5.49 49.68 4.15
N LEU A 109 -6.26 49.23 3.16
CA LEU A 109 -7.50 48.47 3.38
C LEU A 109 -7.28 47.04 3.88
N VAL A 110 -6.17 46.42 3.46
CA VAL A 110 -5.79 45.06 3.86
C VAL A 110 -4.63 45.17 4.84
N ASP A 111 -4.77 44.59 6.02
CA ASP A 111 -3.68 44.50 6.98
C ASP A 111 -2.70 43.41 6.56
N VAL A 112 -1.56 43.83 6.02
CA VAL A 112 -0.51 42.92 5.55
C VAL A 112 0.54 42.77 6.63
N SER A 113 0.70 41.55 7.13
CA SER A 113 1.76 41.18 8.05
C SER A 113 2.63 40.09 7.45
N VAL A 114 3.93 40.16 7.72
CA VAL A 114 4.90 39.16 7.25
C VAL A 114 5.70 38.68 8.43
N GLN A 115 5.59 37.39 8.72
CA GLN A 115 6.42 36.72 9.71
C GLN A 115 7.62 36.10 8.99
N VAL A 116 8.83 36.50 9.39
CA VAL A 116 10.07 35.95 8.84
C VAL A 116 10.43 34.68 9.59
N VAL A 117 10.80 33.64 8.85
CA VAL A 117 11.25 32.35 9.37
C VAL A 117 12.64 32.08 8.82
N ASP A 118 13.60 31.86 9.71
CA ASP A 118 14.96 31.48 9.33
C ASP A 118 15.02 29.97 9.01
N LEU A 119 15.50 29.64 7.81
CA LEU A 119 15.69 28.28 7.34
C LEU A 119 16.88 27.58 8.02
N GLN A 120 17.83 28.32 8.60
CA GLN A 120 18.95 27.72 9.33
C GLN A 120 18.52 27.05 10.64
N ALA A 121 17.39 27.47 11.22
CA ALA A 121 16.86 26.88 12.44
C ALA A 121 16.39 25.42 12.28
N GLY A 122 16.11 24.98 11.05
CA GLY A 122 15.72 23.60 10.76
C GLY A 122 14.90 23.47 9.48
N ALA A 123 14.78 22.23 9.00
CA ALA A 123 13.93 21.95 7.83
C ALA A 123 12.43 21.90 8.20
N GLU A 124 12.12 21.56 9.45
CA GLU A 124 10.77 21.26 9.90
C GLU A 124 9.98 22.53 10.28
N LEU A 125 8.72 22.58 9.84
CA LEU A 125 7.81 23.66 10.20
C LEU A 125 7.23 23.42 11.60
N PRO A 126 7.06 24.47 12.42
CA PRO A 126 6.39 24.35 13.71
C PRO A 126 4.97 23.78 13.58
N ALA A 127 4.55 22.93 14.52
CA ALA A 127 3.24 22.26 14.48
C ALA A 127 2.05 23.24 14.34
N ALA A 128 2.13 24.41 14.96
CA ALA A 128 1.12 25.46 14.83
C ALA A 128 0.98 25.98 13.38
N LEU A 129 2.10 26.08 12.65
CA LEU A 129 2.09 26.48 11.25
C LEU A 129 1.57 25.37 10.35
N VAL A 130 1.95 24.11 10.62
CA VAL A 130 1.41 22.94 9.92
C VAL A 130 -0.12 22.91 10.05
N ALA A 131 -0.65 23.06 11.26
CA ALA A 131 -2.09 23.10 11.50
C ALA A 131 -2.79 24.24 10.75
N ARG A 132 -2.19 25.44 10.73
CA ARG A 132 -2.71 26.58 9.95
C ARG A 132 -2.75 26.26 8.44
N LEU A 133 -1.69 25.67 7.90
CA LEU A 133 -1.61 25.30 6.48
C LEU A 133 -2.67 24.26 6.10
N THR A 134 -2.86 23.23 6.93
CA THR A 134 -3.89 22.21 6.72
C THR A 134 -5.30 22.82 6.80
N GLN A 135 -5.56 23.72 7.75
CA GLN A 135 -6.86 24.40 7.86
C GLN A 135 -7.15 25.32 6.66
N THR A 136 -6.16 26.03 6.13
CA THR A 136 -6.34 26.88 4.95
C THR A 136 -6.73 26.09 3.70
N GLN A 137 -6.14 24.90 3.51
CA GLN A 137 -6.49 24.00 2.40
C GLN A 137 -7.94 23.51 2.50
N LEU A 138 -8.40 23.13 3.70
CA LEU A 138 -9.78 22.71 3.94
C LEU A 138 -10.81 23.80 3.63
N ARG A 139 -10.44 25.07 3.81
CA ARG A 139 -11.29 26.23 3.49
C ARG A 139 -11.27 26.64 2.02
N GLN A 140 -10.64 25.84 1.14
CA GLN A 140 -10.46 26.13 -0.29
C GLN A 140 -9.78 27.48 -0.58
N ARG A 141 -9.03 28.02 0.38
CA ARG A 141 -8.19 29.20 0.17
C ARG A 141 -6.81 28.73 -0.25
N SER A 142 -6.43 28.99 -1.50
CA SER A 142 -5.09 28.68 -1.99
C SER A 142 -4.08 29.58 -1.29
N VAL A 143 -3.07 28.97 -0.69
CA VAL A 143 -1.87 29.69 -0.22
C VAL A 143 -0.86 29.64 -1.36
N THR A 144 -0.48 30.80 -1.89
CA THR A 144 0.54 30.89 -2.93
C THR A 144 1.91 30.47 -2.35
N GLY A 145 2.73 29.75 -3.11
CA GLY A 145 4.07 29.33 -2.66
C GLY A 145 4.13 28.00 -1.89
N LEU A 146 3.00 27.30 -1.71
CA LEU A 146 2.97 25.96 -1.08
C LEU A 146 3.90 24.93 -1.73
N ALA A 147 4.25 25.09 -3.02
CA ALA A 147 5.18 24.19 -3.71
C ALA A 147 6.59 24.13 -3.07
N GLY A 148 6.97 25.17 -2.31
CA GLY A 148 8.20 25.23 -1.52
C GLY A 148 8.13 24.49 -0.18
N VAL A 149 6.97 23.91 0.17
CA VAL A 149 6.76 23.13 1.40
C VAL A 149 6.40 21.70 1.03
N LEU A 150 7.09 20.73 1.63
CA LEU A 150 6.70 19.32 1.58
C LEU A 150 5.80 19.03 2.78
N GLN A 151 4.52 18.75 2.55
CA GLN A 151 3.62 18.26 3.59
C GLN A 151 3.58 16.75 3.58
N VAL A 152 3.71 16.13 4.75
CA VAL A 152 3.71 14.68 4.90
C VAL A 152 2.78 14.31 6.04
N GLN A 153 1.85 13.42 5.77
CA GLN A 153 1.03 12.79 6.78
C GLN A 153 1.54 11.37 6.96
N VAL A 154 1.95 11.03 8.18
CA VAL A 154 2.36 9.69 8.57
C VAL A 154 1.16 9.04 9.28
N PRO A 155 0.50 8.05 8.67
CA PRO A 155 -0.61 7.34 9.29
C PRO A 155 -0.17 6.53 10.52
N GLU A 156 -1.13 6.17 11.36
CA GLU A 156 -0.88 5.28 12.49
C GLU A 156 -0.41 3.90 12.01
N GLY A 157 0.63 3.35 12.65
CA GLY A 157 1.24 2.07 12.27
C GLY A 157 2.21 2.16 11.10
N GLN A 158 2.45 3.36 10.57
CA GLN A 158 3.55 3.64 9.64
C GLN A 158 4.56 4.58 10.30
N CYS A 159 5.78 4.62 9.76
CA CYS A 159 6.76 5.64 10.08
C CYS A 159 7.27 6.31 8.80
N GLY A 160 7.61 7.59 8.88
CA GLY A 160 8.24 8.32 7.78
C GLY A 160 9.76 8.32 7.93
N LEU A 161 10.50 7.82 6.94
CA LEU A 161 11.95 7.93 6.88
C LEU A 161 12.33 9.31 6.31
N LEU A 162 12.69 10.26 7.18
CA LEU A 162 13.09 11.60 6.76
C LEU A 162 14.53 11.58 6.20
N THR A 163 14.65 12.02 4.96
CA THR A 163 15.93 12.19 4.27
C THR A 163 16.10 13.65 3.88
N VAL A 164 17.22 14.25 4.28
CA VAL A 164 17.59 15.63 3.94
C VAL A 164 18.94 15.59 3.23
N ASP A 165 18.99 16.13 2.00
CA ASP A 165 20.17 16.15 1.14
C ASP A 165 20.81 14.76 0.94
N GLY A 166 19.95 13.74 0.83
CA GLY A 166 20.36 12.34 0.64
C GLY A 166 20.84 11.63 1.90
N LYS A 167 20.83 12.30 3.07
CA LYS A 167 21.17 11.69 4.36
C LYS A 167 19.91 11.39 5.16
N VAL A 168 19.80 10.15 5.65
CA VAL A 168 18.75 9.77 6.60
C VAL A 168 19.00 10.51 7.92
N GLU A 169 18.05 11.35 8.31
CA GLU A 169 18.18 12.18 9.52
C GLU A 169 17.47 11.51 10.71
N ARG A 170 16.18 11.16 10.55
CA ARG A 170 15.37 10.56 11.62
C ARG A 170 14.13 9.84 11.10
N LEU A 171 13.50 9.06 11.98
CA LEU A 171 12.16 8.52 11.77
C LEU A 171 11.10 9.50 12.29
N LEU A 172 10.04 9.66 11.51
CA LEU A 172 8.83 10.38 11.86
C LEU A 172 7.80 9.38 12.40
N THR A 173 7.24 9.69 13.57
CA THR A 173 6.10 8.96 14.14
C THR A 173 4.81 9.31 13.41
N ALA A 174 3.71 8.65 13.75
CA ALA A 174 2.39 9.02 13.24
C ALA A 174 2.06 10.48 13.57
N GLY A 175 1.60 11.24 12.57
CA GLY A 175 1.34 12.66 12.69
C GLY A 175 1.44 13.42 11.37
N THR A 176 1.17 14.71 11.41
CA THR A 176 1.29 15.60 10.26
C THR A 176 2.53 16.47 10.42
N TYR A 177 3.40 16.43 9.42
CA TYR A 177 4.64 17.17 9.36
C TYR A 177 4.67 18.02 8.11
N ALA A 178 5.42 19.12 8.15
CA ALA A 178 5.77 19.83 6.94
C ALA A 178 7.24 20.26 7.01
N PHE A 179 7.89 20.30 5.85
CA PHE A 179 9.30 20.65 5.72
C PHE A 179 9.53 21.69 4.63
N TRP A 180 10.48 22.59 4.85
CA TRP A 180 10.95 23.56 3.87
C TRP A 180 11.79 22.87 2.80
N LYS A 181 11.47 23.12 1.52
CA LYS A 181 12.25 22.63 0.37
C LYS A 181 13.28 23.64 -0.14
N TYR A 182 13.37 24.80 0.50
CA TYR A 182 14.29 25.86 0.09
C TYR A 182 15.71 25.56 0.54
N GLY A 183 16.65 25.54 -0.41
CA GLY A 183 18.08 25.31 -0.16
C GLY A 183 18.43 23.89 0.30
N ARG A 184 17.50 22.93 0.21
CA ARG A 184 17.71 21.53 0.60
C ARG A 184 16.75 20.59 -0.12
N THR A 185 17.16 19.35 -0.29
CA THR A 185 16.32 18.28 -0.84
C THR A 185 15.74 17.46 0.30
N VAL A 186 14.46 17.69 0.62
CA VAL A 186 13.73 16.89 1.61
C VAL A 186 12.91 15.83 0.91
N ALA A 187 13.04 14.58 1.36
CA ALA A 187 12.19 13.48 0.98
C ALA A 187 11.75 12.73 2.25
N VAL A 188 10.52 12.21 2.22
CA VAL A 188 10.03 11.30 3.25
C VAL A 188 9.46 10.08 2.57
N GLU A 189 10.00 8.92 2.92
CA GLU A 189 9.48 7.62 2.48
C GLU A 189 8.62 7.02 3.59
N LEU A 190 7.38 6.65 3.28
CA LEU A 190 6.49 6.01 4.25
C LEU A 190 6.77 4.51 4.28
N VAL A 191 7.07 4.00 5.47
CA VAL A 191 7.35 2.59 5.73
C VAL A 191 6.30 2.06 6.68
N ASP A 192 5.63 0.97 6.30
CA ASP A 192 4.65 0.32 7.17
C ASP A 192 5.36 -0.56 8.21
N LEU A 193 4.99 -0.40 9.48
CA LEU A 193 5.53 -1.19 10.60
C LEU A 193 4.70 -2.43 10.89
N ARG A 194 3.51 -2.54 10.30
CA ARG A 194 2.59 -3.67 10.50
C ARG A 194 3.10 -4.90 9.74
N LEU A 195 2.40 -6.00 9.94
CA LEU A 195 2.67 -7.24 9.20
C LEU A 195 2.43 -7.04 7.71
N GLN A 196 3.46 -7.34 6.93
CA GLN A 196 3.46 -7.29 5.48
C GLN A 196 3.63 -8.70 4.92
N ALA A 197 2.97 -8.98 3.80
CA ALA A 197 3.14 -10.22 3.06
C ALA A 197 4.03 -10.00 1.84
N VAL A 198 4.96 -10.91 1.61
CA VAL A 198 5.75 -11.00 0.38
C VAL A 198 5.48 -12.34 -0.28
N GLU A 199 5.06 -12.31 -1.54
CA GLU A 199 4.83 -13.51 -2.34
C GLU A 199 5.98 -13.74 -3.32
N VAL A 200 6.66 -14.87 -3.19
CA VAL A 200 7.68 -15.36 -4.12
C VAL A 200 7.01 -16.37 -5.05
N SER A 201 6.71 -15.96 -6.27
CA SER A 201 6.03 -16.79 -7.27
C SER A 201 6.96 -17.28 -8.38
N GLY A 202 6.56 -18.38 -9.03
CA GLY A 202 7.16 -18.86 -10.27
C GLY A 202 8.59 -19.37 -10.14
N GLN A 203 8.96 -19.96 -9.00
CA GLN A 203 10.31 -20.50 -8.83
C GLN A 203 10.42 -21.90 -9.43
N ASP A 204 11.11 -22.00 -10.57
CA ASP A 204 11.47 -23.28 -11.18
C ASP A 204 12.75 -23.82 -10.52
N ILE A 205 12.60 -24.89 -9.74
CA ILE A 205 13.68 -25.49 -8.93
C ILE A 205 13.70 -27.00 -9.17
N MET A 206 14.91 -27.56 -9.31
CA MET A 206 15.12 -28.99 -9.44
C MET A 206 15.39 -29.61 -8.06
N THR A 207 14.70 -30.70 -7.75
CA THR A 207 14.90 -31.51 -6.53
C THR A 207 16.13 -32.41 -6.64
N ARG A 208 16.50 -33.07 -5.53
CA ARG A 208 17.65 -34.00 -5.45
C ARG A 208 17.56 -35.16 -6.44
N ASP A 209 16.36 -35.63 -6.73
CA ASP A 209 16.02 -36.70 -7.68
C ASP A 209 15.82 -36.21 -9.12
N LYS A 210 16.26 -34.97 -9.42
CA LYS A 210 16.25 -34.36 -10.77
C LYS A 210 14.85 -34.10 -11.33
N VAL A 211 13.88 -33.86 -10.47
CA VAL A 211 12.53 -33.44 -10.89
C VAL A 211 12.44 -31.92 -10.82
N SER A 212 12.10 -31.28 -11.94
CA SER A 212 11.83 -29.84 -11.96
C SER A 212 10.44 -29.56 -11.41
N LEU A 213 10.33 -28.68 -10.42
CA LEU A 213 9.09 -28.25 -9.80
C LEU A 213 8.97 -26.73 -9.88
N ARG A 214 7.74 -26.24 -10.03
CA ARG A 214 7.44 -24.81 -9.90
C ARG A 214 6.79 -24.54 -8.55
N LEU A 215 7.45 -23.74 -7.72
CA LEU A 215 6.98 -23.42 -6.37
C LEU A 215 6.56 -21.97 -6.23
N ASN A 216 5.52 -21.77 -5.43
CA ASN A 216 5.09 -20.47 -4.93
C ASN A 216 5.15 -20.47 -3.40
N LEU A 217 5.65 -19.39 -2.82
CA LEU A 217 5.82 -19.24 -1.38
C LEU A 217 5.31 -17.87 -0.94
N CYS A 218 4.67 -17.81 0.22
CA CYS A 218 4.27 -16.59 0.87
C CYS A 218 4.99 -16.48 2.21
N ALA A 219 5.49 -15.29 2.52
CA ALA A 219 6.11 -15.01 3.80
C ALA A 219 5.51 -13.74 4.40
N THR A 220 5.29 -13.76 5.71
CA THR A 220 4.88 -12.57 6.47
C THR A 220 6.04 -12.06 7.30
N TYR A 221 6.27 -10.75 7.22
CA TYR A 221 7.38 -10.10 7.89
C TYR A 221 6.95 -8.73 8.41
N ARG A 222 7.76 -8.16 9.31
CA ARG A 222 7.63 -6.80 9.81
C ARG A 222 9.01 -6.18 10.04
N TYR A 223 9.08 -4.86 10.01
CA TYR A 223 10.29 -4.14 10.41
C TYR A 223 10.34 -4.02 11.94
N THR A 224 11.46 -4.42 12.53
CA THR A 224 11.76 -4.17 13.95
C THR A 224 12.58 -2.89 14.14
N ASP A 225 13.49 -2.60 13.20
CA ASP A 225 14.32 -1.41 13.19
C ASP A 225 14.47 -0.89 11.75
N VAL A 226 13.64 0.09 11.40
CA VAL A 226 13.60 0.68 10.04
C VAL A 226 14.90 1.43 9.72
N LEU A 227 15.49 2.13 10.68
CA LEU A 227 16.75 2.84 10.43
C LEU A 227 17.86 1.87 10.06
N ARG A 228 17.98 0.76 10.79
CA ARG A 228 18.97 -0.27 10.50
C ARG A 228 18.74 -0.93 9.15
N ALA A 229 17.49 -1.24 8.81
CA ALA A 229 17.12 -1.85 7.54
C ALA A 229 17.54 -0.97 6.36
N PHE A 230 17.15 0.31 6.37
CA PHE A 230 17.41 1.26 5.28
C PHE A 230 18.84 1.80 5.28
N ALA A 231 19.58 1.73 6.41
CA ALA A 231 20.99 2.07 6.45
C ALA A 231 21.89 1.00 5.79
N GLN A 232 21.54 -0.28 5.95
CA GLN A 232 22.34 -1.38 5.41
C GLN A 232 21.88 -1.83 4.01
N LEU A 233 20.59 -1.67 3.71
CA LEU A 233 19.97 -2.15 2.48
C LEU A 233 19.32 -0.99 1.73
N GLN A 234 19.60 -0.88 0.43
CA GLN A 234 18.98 0.12 -0.42
C GLN A 234 17.46 -0.07 -0.55
N LYS A 235 17.03 -1.34 -0.65
CA LYS A 235 15.62 -1.74 -0.73
C LYS A 235 15.42 -3.01 0.11
N PRO A 236 15.01 -2.89 1.38
CA PRO A 236 14.91 -4.04 2.28
C PRO A 236 13.95 -5.14 1.80
N ALA A 237 12.79 -4.76 1.25
CA ALA A 237 11.81 -5.71 0.72
C ALA A 237 12.36 -6.54 -0.46
N ASP A 238 13.09 -5.91 -1.38
CA ASP A 238 13.71 -6.59 -2.52
C ASP A 238 14.82 -7.54 -2.07
N HIS A 239 15.58 -7.15 -1.04
CA HIS A 239 16.59 -8.02 -0.44
C HIS A 239 15.95 -9.25 0.20
N LEU A 240 14.89 -9.07 1.01
CA LEU A 240 14.13 -10.17 1.59
C LEU A 240 13.59 -11.12 0.51
N TYR A 241 13.01 -10.59 -0.56
CA TYR A 241 12.49 -11.37 -1.67
C TYR A 241 13.58 -12.27 -2.29
N ARG A 242 14.78 -11.73 -2.55
CA ARG A 242 15.92 -12.49 -3.09
C ARG A 242 16.43 -13.55 -2.12
N GLU A 243 16.50 -13.22 -0.83
CA GLU A 243 16.96 -14.16 0.19
C GLU A 243 16.00 -15.34 0.36
N LEU A 244 14.69 -15.08 0.31
CA LEU A 244 13.66 -16.12 0.28
C LEU A 244 13.80 -17.04 -0.94
N GLN A 245 14.11 -16.50 -2.13
CA GLN A 245 14.38 -17.31 -3.32
C GLN A 245 15.57 -18.25 -3.14
N PHE A 246 16.66 -17.77 -2.55
CA PHE A 246 17.84 -18.60 -2.29
C PHE A 246 17.57 -19.66 -1.22
N ALA A 247 16.89 -19.30 -0.14
CA ALA A 247 16.49 -20.22 0.91
C ALA A 247 15.58 -21.34 0.37
N LEU A 248 14.58 -20.99 -0.45
CA LEU A 248 13.70 -21.95 -1.08
C LEU A 248 14.47 -22.90 -2.02
N ARG A 249 15.38 -22.37 -2.83
CA ARG A 249 16.22 -23.19 -3.73
C ARG A 249 17.12 -24.16 -2.95
N ALA A 250 17.69 -23.73 -1.82
CA ALA A 250 18.49 -24.60 -0.96
C ALA A 250 17.65 -25.68 -0.27
N ALA A 251 16.46 -25.32 0.24
CA ALA A 251 15.56 -26.25 0.91
C ALA A 251 15.06 -27.35 -0.04
N VAL A 252 14.63 -26.99 -1.25
CA VAL A 252 14.12 -27.93 -2.25
C VAL A 252 15.25 -28.77 -2.89
N GLY A 253 16.40 -28.14 -3.18
CA GLY A 253 17.50 -28.81 -3.87
C GLY A 253 18.16 -29.95 -3.08
N THR A 254 18.02 -29.97 -1.76
CA THR A 254 18.56 -31.03 -0.89
C THR A 254 17.59 -32.19 -0.65
N ARG A 255 16.35 -32.09 -1.14
CA ARG A 255 15.23 -32.99 -0.84
C ARG A 255 14.72 -33.70 -2.09
N THR A 256 14.15 -34.89 -1.93
CA THR A 256 13.50 -35.64 -3.03
C THR A 256 12.07 -35.19 -3.21
N LEU A 257 11.46 -35.51 -4.36
CA LEU A 257 10.08 -35.17 -4.63
C LEU A 257 9.10 -35.74 -3.58
N ASP A 258 9.27 -37.02 -3.24
CA ASP A 258 8.36 -37.70 -2.32
C ASP A 258 8.37 -37.06 -0.92
N GLU A 259 9.54 -36.68 -0.40
CA GLU A 259 9.67 -35.97 0.88
C GLU A 259 8.89 -34.64 0.87
N LEU A 260 8.93 -33.91 -0.25
CA LEU A 260 8.23 -32.62 -0.40
C LEU A 260 6.72 -32.77 -0.58
N LEU A 261 6.27 -33.88 -1.18
CA LEU A 261 4.84 -34.19 -1.34
C LEU A 261 4.21 -34.71 -0.05
N GLU A 262 4.96 -35.47 0.74
CA GLU A 262 4.49 -36.05 2.00
C GLU A 262 4.37 -34.99 3.11
N ASN A 263 5.39 -34.14 3.29
CA ASN A 263 5.39 -33.09 4.31
C ASN A 263 5.86 -31.74 3.78
N LYS A 264 4.88 -30.92 3.35
CA LYS A 264 5.14 -29.56 2.86
C LYS A 264 5.70 -28.62 3.94
N THR A 265 5.34 -28.85 5.21
CA THR A 265 5.77 -28.02 6.35
C THR A 265 7.28 -28.08 6.59
N VAL A 266 7.97 -29.11 6.10
CA VAL A 266 9.42 -29.24 6.24
C VAL A 266 10.15 -28.12 5.51
N ILE A 267 9.61 -27.66 4.36
CA ILE A 267 10.18 -26.50 3.65
C ILE A 267 9.99 -25.25 4.52
N ASP A 268 8.79 -25.07 5.08
CA ASP A 268 8.43 -23.90 5.87
C ASP A 268 9.37 -23.73 7.08
N ASP A 269 9.61 -24.81 7.82
CA ASP A 269 10.48 -24.80 9.01
C ASP A 269 11.94 -24.48 8.66
N VAL A 270 12.47 -25.10 7.61
CA VAL A 270 13.87 -24.90 7.18
C VAL A 270 14.08 -23.48 6.67
N VAL A 271 13.17 -22.98 5.84
CA VAL A 271 13.25 -21.62 5.30
C VAL A 271 13.08 -20.60 6.42
N THR A 272 12.11 -20.81 7.33
CA THR A 272 11.88 -19.92 8.47
C THR A 272 13.10 -19.82 9.36
N ALA A 273 13.69 -20.96 9.77
CA ALA A 273 14.87 -20.97 10.64
C ALA A 273 16.08 -20.29 9.99
N HIS A 274 16.33 -20.57 8.70
CA HIS A 274 17.44 -19.98 7.97
C HIS A 274 17.29 -18.46 7.81
N MET A 275 16.09 -18.00 7.46
CA MET A 275 15.80 -16.59 7.23
C MET A 275 15.72 -15.79 8.52
N ALA A 276 15.13 -16.34 9.59
CA ALA A 276 15.05 -15.66 10.88
C ALA A 276 16.44 -15.27 11.43
N ALA A 277 17.41 -16.18 11.32
CA ALA A 277 18.80 -15.90 11.72
C ALA A 277 19.47 -14.84 10.84
N LYS A 278 19.15 -14.81 9.54
CA LYS A 278 19.79 -13.92 8.56
C LYS A 278 19.20 -12.50 8.57
N LEU A 279 17.91 -12.34 8.92
CA LEU A 279 17.19 -11.07 8.90
C LEU A 279 17.37 -10.23 10.16
N LEU A 280 17.64 -10.88 11.30
CA LEU A 280 17.81 -10.21 12.60
C LEU A 280 18.84 -9.05 12.57
N PRO A 281 20.03 -9.19 11.94
CA PRO A 281 21.02 -8.11 11.86
C PRO A 281 20.55 -6.91 11.03
N TYR A 282 19.60 -7.11 10.11
CA TYR A 282 19.07 -6.08 9.22
C TYR A 282 17.84 -5.35 9.80
N GLY A 283 17.40 -5.68 11.02
CA GLY A 283 16.22 -5.03 11.62
C GLY A 283 14.88 -5.47 11.01
N MET A 284 14.84 -6.67 10.42
CA MET A 284 13.63 -7.30 9.91
C MET A 284 13.33 -8.57 10.69
N GLN A 285 12.04 -8.80 10.97
CA GLN A 285 11.56 -10.02 11.61
C GLN A 285 10.60 -10.76 10.69
N LEU A 286 10.84 -12.05 10.53
CA LEU A 286 9.96 -12.98 9.84
C LEU A 286 9.00 -13.59 10.86
N GLU A 287 7.69 -13.52 10.60
CA GLU A 287 6.67 -14.12 11.47
C GLU A 287 6.25 -15.50 10.98
N SER A 288 6.02 -15.65 9.67
CA SER A 288 5.68 -16.96 9.09
C SER A 288 6.14 -17.09 7.65
N VAL A 289 6.40 -18.33 7.24
CA VAL A 289 6.64 -18.71 5.86
C VAL A 289 5.75 -19.91 5.55
N GLY A 290 5.15 -19.92 4.36
CA GLY A 290 4.34 -21.03 3.89
C GLY A 290 4.49 -21.24 2.39
N VAL A 291 4.76 -22.48 1.97
CA VAL A 291 4.63 -22.88 0.58
C VAL A 291 3.15 -22.85 0.18
N LYS A 292 2.81 -21.95 -0.76
CA LYS A 292 1.45 -21.77 -1.28
C LYS A 292 1.08 -22.93 -2.20
N ASP A 293 1.91 -23.19 -3.21
CA ASP A 293 1.66 -24.23 -4.21
C ASP A 293 2.95 -24.89 -4.69
N ILE A 294 2.87 -26.19 -4.98
CA ILE A 294 3.89 -26.96 -5.69
C ILE A 294 3.26 -27.49 -6.97
N VAL A 295 3.76 -27.01 -8.11
CA VAL A 295 3.28 -27.36 -9.44
C VAL A 295 4.26 -28.34 -10.08
N LEU A 296 3.75 -29.53 -10.38
CA LEU A 296 4.47 -30.61 -11.04
C LEU A 296 4.43 -30.45 -12.56
N PRO A 297 5.46 -30.88 -13.30
CA PRO A 297 5.40 -31.05 -14.75
C PRO A 297 4.30 -32.05 -15.12
N GLY A 298 3.65 -31.83 -16.27
CA GLY A 298 2.53 -32.67 -16.73
C GLY A 298 2.89 -34.16 -16.88
N GLU A 299 4.11 -34.44 -17.36
CA GLU A 299 4.63 -35.81 -17.49
C GLU A 299 4.73 -36.51 -16.13
N MET A 300 5.34 -35.85 -15.13
CA MET A 300 5.51 -36.40 -13.78
C MET A 300 4.17 -36.62 -13.07
N LYS A 301 3.24 -35.67 -13.20
CA LYS A 301 1.87 -35.81 -12.66
C LYS A 301 1.18 -37.07 -13.21
N THR A 302 1.37 -37.35 -14.49
CA THR A 302 0.78 -38.53 -15.15
C THR A 302 1.38 -39.82 -14.61
N ILE A 303 2.70 -39.89 -14.47
CA ILE A 303 3.42 -41.05 -13.92
C ILE A 303 2.98 -41.31 -12.48
N LEU A 304 2.97 -40.29 -11.62
CA LEU A 304 2.52 -40.41 -10.22
C LEU A 304 1.07 -40.93 -10.12
N THR A 305 0.18 -40.42 -10.98
CA THR A 305 -1.22 -40.88 -11.01
C THR A 305 -1.30 -42.37 -11.37
N GLN A 306 -0.49 -42.83 -12.34
CA GLN A 306 -0.42 -44.24 -12.73
C GLN A 306 0.14 -45.12 -11.62
N VAL A 307 1.21 -44.68 -10.94
CA VAL A 307 1.82 -45.41 -9.81
C VAL A 307 0.84 -45.55 -8.65
N VAL A 308 0.18 -44.46 -8.26
CA VAL A 308 -0.83 -44.47 -7.18
C VAL A 308 -2.01 -45.36 -7.55
N GLN A 309 -2.48 -45.30 -8.80
CA GLN A 309 -3.55 -46.17 -9.29
C GLN A 309 -3.15 -47.64 -9.24
N ALA A 310 -1.94 -47.99 -9.69
CA ALA A 310 -1.43 -49.35 -9.64
C ALA A 310 -1.28 -49.87 -8.19
N GLN A 311 -0.77 -49.03 -7.29
CA GLN A 311 -0.63 -49.37 -5.86
C GLN A 311 -1.99 -49.59 -5.21
N LYS A 312 -2.97 -48.71 -5.45
CA LYS A 312 -4.33 -48.86 -4.93
C LYS A 312 -5.04 -50.09 -5.51
N GLN A 313 -4.83 -50.39 -6.79
CA GLN A 313 -5.37 -51.60 -7.41
C GLN A 313 -4.75 -52.88 -6.81
N ALA A 314 -3.44 -52.87 -6.54
CA ALA A 314 -2.76 -53.99 -5.88
C ALA A 314 -3.26 -54.18 -4.45
N GLU A 315 -3.40 -53.09 -3.69
CA GLU A 315 -3.95 -53.10 -2.32
C GLU A 315 -5.38 -53.66 -2.31
N ALA A 316 -6.24 -53.18 -3.20
CA ALA A 316 -7.61 -53.68 -3.36
C ALA A 316 -7.65 -55.17 -3.72
N ASN A 317 -6.75 -55.64 -4.59
CA ASN A 317 -6.66 -57.06 -4.95
C ASN A 317 -6.22 -57.93 -3.77
N VAL A 318 -5.31 -57.46 -2.91
CA VAL A 318 -4.89 -58.20 -1.70
C VAL A 318 -6.03 -58.28 -0.70
N ILE A 319 -6.77 -57.19 -0.49
CA ILE A 319 -7.94 -57.17 0.38
C ILE A 319 -8.99 -58.15 -0.16
N ARG A 320 -9.33 -58.06 -1.45
CA ARG A 320 -10.30 -58.96 -2.09
C ARG A 320 -9.92 -60.43 -1.94
N ARG A 321 -8.66 -60.79 -2.22
CA ARG A 321 -8.20 -62.19 -2.07
C ARG A 321 -8.23 -62.66 -0.61
N ARG A 322 -7.91 -61.79 0.35
CA ARG A 322 -8.00 -62.10 1.78
C ARG A 322 -9.45 -62.33 2.19
N GLU A 323 -10.36 -61.47 1.74
CA GLU A 323 -11.81 -61.61 1.97
C GLU A 323 -12.37 -62.88 1.33
N GLU A 324 -12.02 -63.18 0.07
CA GLU A 324 -12.40 -64.42 -0.61
C GLU A 324 -11.90 -65.64 0.16
N THR A 325 -10.64 -65.66 0.58
CA THR A 325 -10.07 -66.78 1.35
C THR A 325 -10.75 -66.94 2.72
N ALA A 326 -11.03 -65.84 3.41
CA ALA A 326 -11.75 -65.85 4.68
C ALA A 326 -13.19 -66.38 4.52
N ALA A 327 -13.88 -65.93 3.47
CA ALA A 327 -15.22 -66.40 3.11
C ALA A 327 -15.21 -67.90 2.78
N THR A 328 -14.27 -68.38 1.95
CA THR A 328 -14.16 -69.81 1.61
C THR A 328 -13.83 -70.66 2.83
N ARG A 329 -12.94 -70.21 3.72
CA ARG A 329 -12.65 -70.91 4.98
C ARG A 329 -13.87 -70.97 5.89
N SER A 330 -14.61 -69.87 6.00
CA SER A 330 -15.86 -69.85 6.77
C SER A 330 -16.87 -70.83 6.18
N LEU A 331 -17.06 -70.84 4.86
CA LEU A 331 -17.96 -71.78 4.18
C LEU A 331 -17.54 -73.24 4.39
N LEU A 332 -16.23 -73.54 4.29
CA LEU A 332 -15.72 -74.89 4.54
C LEU A 332 -15.95 -75.34 6.00
N ASN A 333 -15.71 -74.45 6.96
CA ASN A 333 -15.99 -74.75 8.37
C ASN A 333 -17.49 -74.99 8.60
N THR A 334 -18.35 -74.16 8.01
CA THR A 334 -19.80 -74.35 8.04
C THR A 334 -20.20 -75.69 7.42
N ALA A 335 -19.62 -76.06 6.27
CA ALA A 335 -19.91 -77.33 5.59
C ALA A 335 -19.49 -78.55 6.45
N LYS A 336 -18.32 -78.51 7.10
CA LYS A 336 -17.87 -79.58 8.01
C LYS A 336 -18.83 -79.76 9.20
N VAL A 337 -19.27 -78.66 9.81
CA VAL A 337 -20.25 -78.70 10.92
C VAL A 337 -21.59 -79.30 10.45
N MET A 338 -21.98 -79.06 9.20
CA MET A 338 -23.20 -79.62 8.61
C MET A 338 -23.08 -81.09 8.23
N GLU A 339 -21.90 -81.53 7.79
CA GLU A 339 -21.61 -82.94 7.47
C GLU A 339 -21.78 -83.83 8.70
N ASP A 340 -21.28 -83.38 9.86
CA ASP A 340 -21.38 -84.11 11.13
C ASP A 340 -22.75 -83.98 11.81
N ASN A 341 -23.64 -83.10 11.34
CA ASN A 341 -24.94 -82.81 11.96
C ASN A 341 -26.10 -82.69 10.95
N PRO A 342 -26.86 -83.78 10.72
CA PRO A 342 -27.99 -83.80 9.79
C PRO A 342 -29.10 -82.77 10.09
N VAL A 343 -29.29 -82.41 11.37
CA VAL A 343 -30.29 -81.42 11.78
C VAL A 343 -29.86 -80.01 11.36
N ALA A 344 -28.57 -79.70 11.48
CA ALA A 344 -28.02 -78.41 11.06
C ALA A 344 -28.11 -78.21 9.54
N LEU A 345 -27.87 -79.27 8.75
CA LEU A 345 -28.07 -79.24 7.30
C LEU A 345 -29.54 -78.97 6.96
N ARG A 346 -30.48 -79.66 7.60
CA ARG A 346 -31.91 -79.47 7.35
C ARG A 346 -32.40 -78.06 7.71
N MET A 347 -31.88 -77.49 8.79
CA MET A 347 -32.15 -76.09 9.15
C MET A 347 -31.61 -75.12 8.09
N LYS A 348 -30.42 -75.38 7.52
CA LYS A 348 -29.87 -74.53 6.45
C LYS A 348 -30.64 -74.64 5.14
N GLU A 349 -31.12 -75.83 4.78
CA GLU A 349 -32.03 -76.03 3.65
C GLU A 349 -33.30 -75.19 3.84
N LEU A 350 -33.90 -75.23 5.03
CA LEU A 350 -35.09 -74.43 5.35
C LEU A 350 -34.81 -72.92 5.31
N GLU A 351 -33.68 -72.44 5.84
CA GLU A 351 -33.27 -71.01 5.74
C GLU A 351 -33.07 -70.59 4.27
N THR A 352 -32.53 -71.49 3.44
CA THR A 352 -32.33 -71.22 2.01
C THR A 352 -33.67 -71.19 1.28
N LEU A 353 -34.58 -72.11 1.61
CA LEU A 353 -35.95 -72.12 1.08
C LEU A 353 -36.73 -70.88 1.52
N GLU A 354 -36.56 -70.41 2.76
CA GLU A 354 -37.15 -69.18 3.27
C GLU A 354 -36.66 -67.96 2.47
N ARG A 355 -35.34 -67.81 2.26
CA ARG A 355 -34.79 -66.72 1.42
C ARG A 355 -35.25 -66.78 -0.04
N VAL A 356 -35.42 -67.98 -0.59
CA VAL A 356 -35.94 -68.16 -1.95
C VAL A 356 -37.42 -67.79 -2.00
N ALA A 357 -38.22 -68.21 -1.02
CA ALA A 357 -39.63 -67.87 -0.91
C ALA A 357 -39.83 -66.36 -0.72
N GLU A 358 -38.97 -65.70 0.05
CA GLU A 358 -38.96 -64.24 0.26
C GLU A 358 -38.65 -63.48 -1.04
N ARG A 359 -37.91 -64.08 -1.98
CA ARG A 359 -37.65 -63.51 -3.32
C ARG A 359 -38.77 -63.75 -4.34
N ILE A 360 -39.75 -64.62 -4.04
CA ILE A 360 -40.86 -64.96 -4.94
C ILE A 360 -42.13 -64.28 -4.42
N ASP A 361 -42.29 -62.99 -4.73
CA ASP A 361 -43.49 -62.21 -4.33
C ASP A 361 -44.75 -62.54 -5.16
N LYS A 362 -44.61 -63.19 -6.34
CA LYS A 362 -45.76 -63.55 -7.20
C LYS A 362 -45.55 -64.87 -7.92
N ILE A 363 -46.41 -65.85 -7.59
CA ILE A 363 -46.63 -67.04 -8.42
C ILE A 363 -47.76 -66.71 -9.39
N SER A 364 -47.44 -66.51 -10.67
CA SER A 364 -48.44 -66.31 -11.73
C SER A 364 -48.98 -67.66 -12.18
N VAL A 365 -50.20 -68.00 -11.75
CA VAL A 365 -50.89 -69.23 -12.17
C VAL A 365 -51.59 -68.99 -13.51
N PHE A 366 -51.10 -69.63 -14.58
CA PHE A 366 -51.78 -69.67 -15.88
C PHE A 366 -52.63 -70.95 -15.96
N GLY A 367 -53.92 -70.82 -15.66
CA GLY A 367 -54.88 -71.94 -15.65
C GLY A 367 -55.73 -71.85 -14.39
N GLY A 368 -56.97 -71.39 -14.54
CA GLY A 368 -57.86 -70.94 -13.45
C GLY A 368 -57.97 -71.85 -12.21
N LEU A 369 -58.43 -71.26 -11.11
CA LEU A 369 -58.51 -71.82 -9.75
C LEU A 369 -59.11 -73.25 -9.65
N ASP A 370 -59.99 -73.65 -10.58
CA ASP A 370 -60.59 -74.99 -10.59
C ASP A 370 -59.59 -76.13 -10.88
N GLN A 371 -58.49 -75.84 -11.59
CA GLN A 371 -57.47 -76.85 -11.90
C GLN A 371 -56.56 -77.12 -10.69
N VAL A 372 -56.36 -76.11 -9.83
CA VAL A 372 -55.57 -76.21 -8.59
C VAL A 372 -56.36 -76.94 -7.49
N LEU A 373 -57.66 -76.66 -7.37
CA LEU A 373 -58.52 -77.28 -6.36
C LEU A 373 -58.75 -78.79 -6.60
N ASN A 374 -58.83 -79.22 -7.87
CA ASN A 374 -59.03 -80.64 -8.20
C ASN A 374 -57.71 -81.44 -8.31
N GLY A 375 -56.57 -80.77 -8.51
CA GLY A 375 -55.25 -81.41 -8.59
C GLY A 375 -54.71 -81.90 -7.24
N LEU A 376 -55.10 -81.27 -6.13
CA LEU A 376 -54.69 -81.68 -4.77
C LEU A 376 -55.44 -82.91 -4.23
N VAL A 377 -56.51 -83.36 -4.88
CA VAL A 377 -57.32 -84.53 -4.44
C VAL A 377 -56.90 -85.83 -5.15
N ARG A 378 -55.89 -85.80 -6.02
CA ARG A 378 -55.26 -86.99 -6.62
C ARG A 378 -53.77 -87.11 -6.29
N MET A 379 -53.44 -87.06 -5.01
CA MET A 379 -52.32 -87.85 -4.49
C MET A 379 -52.83 -88.57 -3.25
N ARG A 380 -53.25 -89.82 -3.43
CA ARG A 380 -53.45 -90.76 -2.35
C ARG A 380 -52.13 -91.46 -2.08
#